data_AF-A0A081D6T2-F1
#
_entry.id   AF-A0A081D6T2-F1
#
_cell.length_a   1.000
_cell.length_b   1.000
_cell.length_c   1.000
_cell.angle_alpha   90.00
_cell.angle_beta   90.00
_cell.angle_gamma   90.00
#
_symmetry.space_group_name_H-M   'P 1'
#
loop_
_entity.id
_entity.type
_entity.pdbx_description
1 polymer ?
#
loop_
_entity_poly.entity_id
_entity_poly.type
_entity_poly.pdbx_seq_one_letter_code
_entity_poly.pdbx_strand_id
1 'polypeptide(L)' 'MVRVQKAANGILSVYIRHGNYTSVYGNLKSVVVQKGDQIKTQDIIGTVFTDNSGVTELRFVLMEDSHTVDPAGWLLRF' A
#
# COMPACT_ATOMS: atom_id res chain seq x y z
N MET A 1 -7.26 -9.42 -3.27
CA MET A 1 -6.31 -10.30 -2.54
C MET A 1 -5.18 -9.47 -1.98
N VAL A 2 -4.84 -9.67 -0.70
CA VAL A 2 -3.75 -8.97 -0.01
C VAL A 2 -2.44 -9.77 -0.06
N ARG A 3 -1.31 -9.07 -0.19
CA ARG A 3 0.05 -9.59 0.01
C ARG A 3 0.90 -8.57 0.76
N VAL A 4 1.65 -9.03 1.75
CA VAL A 4 2.59 -8.20 2.53
C VAL A 4 4.02 -8.53 2.11
N GLN A 5 4.85 -7.50 1.97
CA GLN A 5 6.28 -7.62 1.66
C GLN A 5 7.10 -6.85 2.69
N LYS A 6 8.22 -7.45 3.12
CA LYS A 6 9.25 -6.80 3.93
C LYS A 6 10.53 -6.74 3.11
N ALA A 7 11.04 -5.54 2.85
CA ALA A 7 12.33 -5.34 2.21
C ALA A 7 13.48 -5.68 3.19
N ALA A 8 14.69 -5.90 2.66
CA ALA A 8 15.87 -6.25 3.47
C ALA A 8 16.19 -5.19 4.54
N ASN A 9 15.91 -3.92 4.26
CA ASN A 9 16.06 -2.80 5.19
C ASN A 9 14.89 -2.66 6.20
N GLY A 10 13.96 -3.61 6.24
CA GLY A 10 12.84 -3.63 7.18
C GLY A 10 11.61 -2.85 6.74
N ILE A 11 11.66 -2.12 5.62
CA ILE A 11 10.51 -1.37 5.11
C ILE A 11 9.40 -2.35 4.70
N LEU A 12 8.17 -2.08 5.17
CA LEU A 12 7.00 -2.87 4.84
C LEU A 12 6.22 -2.26 3.67
N SER A 13 5.57 -3.13 2.89
CA SER A 13 4.64 -2.74 1.84
C SER A 13 3.48 -3.72 1.74
N VAL A 14 2.29 -3.20 1.42
CA VAL A 14 1.07 -3.99 1.21
C VAL A 14 0.64 -3.83 -0.24
N TYR A 15 0.40 -4.96 -0.90
CA TYR A 15 -0.12 -5.06 -2.25
C TYR A 15 -1.56 -5.56 -2.18
N ILE A 16 -2.46 -4.86 -2.85
CA ILE A 16 -3.89 -5.21 -2.89
C ILE A 16 -4.32 -5.32 -4.35
N ARG A 17 -4.74 -6.53 -4.74
CA ARG A 17 -5.26 -6.83 -6.09
C ARG A 17 -6.75 -6.53 -6.16
N HIS A 18 -7.12 -5.70 -7.15
CA HIS A 18 -8.47 -5.24 -7.51
C HIS A 18 -8.74 -5.55 -8.99
N GLY A 19 -9.07 -6.80 -9.33
CA GLY A 19 -9.16 -7.22 -10.73
C GLY A 19 -7.81 -7.11 -11.43
N ASN A 20 -7.74 -6.31 -12.51
CA ASN A 20 -6.50 -6.06 -13.27
C ASN A 20 -5.58 -5.03 -12.61
N TYR A 21 -6.07 -4.31 -11.61
CA TYR A 21 -5.28 -3.31 -10.89
C TYR A 21 -4.63 -3.88 -9.63
N THR A 22 -3.48 -3.36 -9.28
CA THR A 22 -2.81 -3.58 -8.00
C THR A 22 -2.42 -2.25 -7.39
N SER A 23 -2.98 -1.92 -6.23
CA SER A 23 -2.55 -0.78 -5.42
C SER A 23 -1.46 -1.22 -4.44
N VAL A 24 -0.37 -0.45 -4.36
CA VAL A 24 0.76 -0.71 -3.48
C VAL A 24 0.89 0.43 -2.47
N TYR A 25 0.96 0.07 -1.19
CA TYR A 25 1.13 0.98 -0.06
C TYR A 25 2.46 0.67 0.60
N GLY A 26 3.46 1.52 0.37
CA GLY A 26 4.83 1.34 0.88
C GLY A 26 5.22 2.36 1.95
N ASN A 27 6.43 2.19 2.47
CA ASN A 27 6.93 2.96 3.62
C ASN A 27 6.08 2.78 4.88
N LEU A 28 5.64 1.54 5.14
CA LEU A 28 4.84 1.23 6.32
C LEU A 28 5.74 0.83 7.49
N LYS A 29 5.41 1.36 8.69
CA LYS A 29 6.02 0.98 9.98
C LYS A 29 5.46 -0.34 10.49
N SER A 30 4.15 -0.54 10.34
CA SER A 30 3.42 -1.73 10.75
C SER A 30 2.32 -2.05 9.74
N VAL A 31 1.95 -3.33 9.67
CA VAL A 31 0.87 -3.84 8.82
C VAL A 31 -0.03 -4.70 9.71
N VAL A 32 -1.34 -4.55 9.56
CA VAL A 32 -2.35 -5.29 10.36
C VAL A 32 -3.14 -6.31 9.54
N VAL A 33 -2.89 -6.36 8.23
CA VAL A 33 -3.46 -7.34 7.30
C VAL A 33 -2.45 -8.43 6.94
N GLN A 34 -2.94 -9.56 6.47
CA GLN A 34 -2.11 -10.68 6.06
C GLN A 34 -2.51 -11.23 4.70
N LYS A 35 -1.68 -12.13 4.17
CA LYS A 35 -1.92 -12.74 2.86
C LYS A 35 -3.25 -13.50 2.87
N GLY A 36 -4.09 -13.22 1.89
CA GLY A 36 -5.38 -13.91 1.71
C GLY A 36 -6.58 -13.18 2.31
N ASP A 37 -6.36 -12.13 3.11
CA ASP A 37 -7.45 -11.33 3.65
C ASP A 37 -8.30 -10.71 2.53
N GLN A 38 -9.62 -10.72 2.75
CA GLN A 38 -10.60 -9.97 1.99
C GLN A 38 -10.77 -8.63 2.68
N ILE A 39 -10.54 -7.55 1.95
CA ILE A 39 -10.62 -6.18 2.48
C ILE A 39 -11.56 -5.36 1.61
N LYS A 40 -12.17 -4.36 2.23
CA LYS A 40 -13.06 -3.39 1.62
C LYS A 40 -12.38 -2.03 1.58
N THR A 41 -12.91 -1.13 0.76
CA THR A 41 -12.50 0.27 0.76
C THR A 41 -12.61 0.82 2.19
N GLN A 42 -11.62 1.61 2.61
CA GLN A 42 -11.48 2.20 3.96
C GLN A 42 -11.02 1.25 5.08
N ASP A 43 -10.82 -0.04 4.83
CA ASP A 43 -10.22 -0.91 5.84
C ASP A 43 -8.80 -0.46 6.20
N ILE A 44 -8.48 -0.51 7.50
CA ILE A 44 -7.14 -0.16 8.00
C ILE A 44 -6.18 -1.29 7.64
N ILE A 45 -5.11 -0.96 6.91
CA ILE A 45 -4.10 -1.93 6.48
C ILE A 45 -2.76 -1.81 7.23
N GLY A 46 -2.51 -0.70 7.91
CA GLY A 46 -1.25 -0.47 8.62
C GLY A 46 -1.03 0.98 9.02
N THR A 47 0.21 1.30 9.38
CA THR A 47 0.63 2.64 9.79
C THR A 47 1.85 3.08 8.99
N VAL A 48 1.82 4.30 8.46
CA VAL A 48 2.93 4.89 7.70
C VAL A 48 4.11 5.16 8.63
N PHE A 49 5.33 4.97 8.12
CA PHE A 49 6.54 5.31 8.84
C PHE A 49 6.74 6.83 8.91
N THR A 50 7.14 7.29 10.09
CA THR A 50 7.59 8.66 10.35
C THR A 50 9.07 8.61 10.67
N ASP A 51 9.87 9.39 9.96
CA ASP A 51 11.31 9.44 10.19
C ASP A 51 11.69 10.24 11.44
N ASN A 52 12.99 10.27 11.76
CA ASN A 52 13.50 10.97 12.94
C ASN A 52 13.37 12.50 12.84
N SER A 53 13.12 13.04 11.65
CA SER A 53 12.85 14.46 11.41
C SER A 53 11.36 14.80 11.54
N GLY A 54 10.51 13.80 11.80
CA GLY A 54 9.06 13.96 11.94
C GLY A 54 8.31 13.92 10.60
N VAL A 55 8.99 13.57 9.50
CA VAL A 55 8.39 13.50 8.17
C VAL A 55 7.67 12.15 8.01
N THR A 56 6.40 12.20 7.62
CA THR A 56 5.58 11.01 7.35
C THR A 56 5.18 10.99 5.88
N GLU A 57 5.66 9.99 5.15
CA GLU A 57 5.45 9.88 3.70
C GLU A 57 4.94 8.50 3.31
N LEU A 58 3.80 8.46 2.61
CA LEU A 58 3.27 7.23 2.04
C LEU A 58 3.76 7.08 0.59
N ARG A 59 4.36 5.94 0.26
CA ARG A 59 4.58 5.57 -1.14
C ARG A 59 3.34 4.87 -1.68
N PHE A 60 2.56 5.57 -2.49
CA PHE A 60 1.41 4.99 -3.19
C PHE A 60 1.74 4.73 -4.66
N VAL A 61 1.52 3.50 -5.13
CA VAL A 61 1.73 3.11 -6.53
C VAL A 61 0.50 2.37 -7.01
N LEU A 62 0.05 2.68 -8.23
CA LEU A 62 -0.99 1.94 -8.92
C LEU A 62 -0.38 1.22 -10.14
N MET A 63 -0.70 -0.05 -10.28
CA MET A 63 -0.29 -0.86 -11.41
C MET A 63 -1.53 -1.43 -12.11
N GLU A 64 -1.56 -1.38 -13.44
CA GLU A 64 -2.47 -2.14 -14.29
C GLU A 64 -1.68 -3.30 -14.89
N ASP A 65 -2.04 -4.53 -14.51
CA ASP A 65 -1.25 -5.73 -14.74
C ASP A 65 0.23 -5.57 -14.32
N SER A 66 1.15 -5.46 -15.29
CA SER A 66 2.59 -5.25 -15.04
C SER A 66 3.07 -3.82 -15.24
N HIS A 67 2.17 -2.87 -15.56
CA HIS A 67 2.52 -1.50 -15.89
C HIS A 67 2.11 -0.53 -14.78
N THR A 68 3.03 0.33 -14.36
CA THR A 68 2.72 1.42 -13.44
C THR A 68 1.95 2.51 -14.17
N VAL A 69 0.84 2.97 -13.59
CA VAL A 69 -0.05 4.00 -14.15
C VAL A 69 -0.17 5.18 -13.19
N ASP A 70 -0.71 6.32 -13.67
CA ASP A 70 -0.96 7.49 -12.84
C ASP A 70 -2.02 7.17 -11.75
N PRO A 71 -1.66 7.23 -10.45
CA PRO A 71 -2.58 6.93 -9.37
C PRO A 71 -3.59 8.05 -9.10
N ALA A 72 -3.43 9.26 -9.65
CA ALA A 72 -4.24 10.42 -9.30
C ALA A 72 -5.74 10.21 -9.56
N GLY A 73 -6.10 9.42 -10.58
CA GLY A 73 -7.49 9.08 -10.89
C GLY A 73 -8.15 8.13 -9.88
N TRP A 74 -7.36 7.41 -9.06
CA TRP A 74 -7.85 6.47 -8.05
C TRP A 74 -7.95 7.06 -6.65
N LEU A 75 -7.43 8.26 -6.45
CA LEU A 75 -7.56 8.95 -5.18
C LEU A 75 -9.00 9.43 -5.02
N LEU A 76 -9.65 8.99 -3.94
CA LEU A 76 -10.95 9.55 -3.56
C LEU A 76 -10.79 11.06 -3.35
N ARG A 77 -11.66 11.83 -3.99
CA ARG A 77 -11.80 13.27 -3.76
C ARG A 77 -12.96 13.48 -2.79
N PHE A 78 -12.73 14.26 -1.75
CA PHE A 78 -13.73 14.74 -0.80
C PHE A 78 -13.86 16.25 -0.94
#